data_AF-A0A8H4RCC0-F1
#
_entry.id   AF-A0A8H4RCC0-F1
#
_cell.length_a   1.000
_cell.length_b   1.000
_cell.length_c   1.000
_cell.angle_alpha   90.00
_cell.angle_beta   90.00
_cell.angle_gamma   90.00
#
_symmetry.space_group_name_H-M   'P 1'
#
loop_
_entity.id
_entity.type
_entity.pdbx_description
1 polymer ?
#
loop_
_entity_poly.entity_id
_entity_poly.type
_entity_poly.pdbx_seq_one_letter_code
_entity_poly.pdbx_strand_id
1 'polypeptide(L)'
;MATAVSAPGKVLLAGGYLVLDRAYTGLVFGLSARIHVLVHDIDTTPSDSEIVVRSPQFLGASWTYGYHLTANQGGVEVTQLQG
;
A
#
# COMPACT_ATOMS: atom_id res chain seq x y z
N MET A 1 9.58 -16.28 -5.17
CA MET A 1 10.06 -15.44 -6.32
C MET A 1 9.70 -13.99 -6.02
N ALA A 2 10.56 -13.02 -6.31
CA ALA A 2 10.25 -11.61 -6.00
C ALA A 2 9.38 -10.96 -7.09
N THR A 3 8.33 -10.26 -6.67
CA THR A 3 7.45 -9.43 -7.51
C THR A 3 7.68 -7.96 -7.19
N ALA A 4 7.97 -7.16 -8.22
CA ALA A 4 8.11 -5.72 -8.09
C ALA A 4 6.86 -5.00 -8.61
N VAL A 5 6.32 -4.08 -7.82
CA VAL A 5 5.19 -3.23 -8.21
C VAL A 5 5.50 -1.77 -7.95
N SER A 6 4.88 -0.88 -8.72
CA SER A 6 5.02 0.56 -8.49
C SER A 6 3.78 1.35 -8.89
N ALA A 7 3.54 2.45 -8.17
CA ALA A 7 2.42 3.36 -8.40
C ALA A 7 2.92 4.80 -8.61
N PRO A 8 2.37 5.54 -9.60
CA PRO A 8 2.74 6.93 -9.83
C PRO A 8 2.13 7.86 -8.77
N GLY A 9 2.84 8.94 -8.45
CA GLY A 9 2.27 10.09 -7.77
C GLY A 9 1.27 10.84 -8.66
N LYS A 10 0.61 11.86 -8.10
CA LYS A 10 -0.33 12.70 -8.84
C LYS A 10 -0.10 14.18 -8.55
N VAL A 11 -0.38 15.04 -9.52
CA VAL A 11 -0.40 16.49 -9.34
C VAL A 11 -1.64 17.10 -9.98
N LEU A 12 -2.30 18.01 -9.26
CA LEU A 12 -3.36 18.85 -9.83
C LEU A 12 -2.69 19.96 -10.66
N LEU A 13 -2.78 19.84 -11.98
CA LEU A 13 -2.19 20.82 -12.90
C LEU A 13 -3.05 22.08 -13.03
N ALA A 14 -4.38 21.92 -13.09
CA ALA A 14 -5.31 23.02 -13.27
C ALA A 14 -6.62 22.79 -12.48
N GLY A 15 -7.32 23.87 -12.15
CA GLY A 15 -8.55 23.89 -11.34
C GLY A 15 -8.34 24.53 -9.97
N GLY A 16 -7.19 24.31 -9.33
CA GLY A 16 -6.87 24.91 -8.03
C GLY A 16 -7.98 24.70 -7.01
N TYR A 17 -8.37 25.76 -6.29
CA TYR A 17 -9.49 25.70 -5.34
C TYR A 17 -10.88 25.65 -5.98
N LEU A 18 -11.01 25.88 -7.30
CA LEU A 18 -12.32 25.82 -7.96
C LEU A 18 -12.95 24.43 -7.87
N VAL A 19 -12.12 23.38 -7.79
CA VAL A 19 -12.58 21.98 -7.63
C VAL A 19 -13.38 21.73 -6.35
N LEU A 20 -13.35 22.67 -5.39
CA LEU A 20 -14.18 22.60 -4.19
C LEU A 20 -15.67 22.86 -4.50
N ASP A 21 -15.97 23.55 -5.60
CA ASP A 21 -17.31 23.72 -6.12
C ASP A 21 -17.54 22.72 -7.27
N ARG A 22 -18.65 21.97 -7.18
CA ARG A 22 -19.03 20.92 -8.13
C ARG A 22 -19.26 21.44 -9.56
N ALA A 23 -19.46 22.75 -9.73
CA ALA A 23 -19.59 23.35 -11.05
C ALA A 23 -18.27 23.35 -11.85
N TYR A 24 -17.12 23.12 -11.20
CA TYR A 24 -15.81 23.18 -11.85
C TYR A 24 -15.05 21.85 -11.76
N THR A 25 -14.23 21.58 -12.77
CA THR A 25 -13.41 20.37 -12.87
C THR A 25 -11.92 20.69 -12.79
N GLY A 26 -11.13 19.77 -12.24
CA GLY A 26 -9.66 19.86 -12.23
C GLY A 26 -9.01 18.94 -13.27
N LEU A 27 -7.79 19.27 -13.67
CA LEU A 27 -6.94 18.43 -14.53
C LEU A 27 -5.79 17.86 -13.70
N VAL A 28 -5.65 16.54 -13.67
CA VAL A 28 -4.64 15.83 -12.86
C VAL A 28 -3.75 14.99 -13.76
N PHE A 29 -2.43 15.06 -13.54
CA PHE A 29 -1.45 14.22 -14.22
C PHE A 29 -0.81 13.21 -13.26
N GLY A 30 -0.51 12.03 -13.79
CA GLY A 30 0.37 11.07 -13.14
C GLY A 30 1.82 11.52 -13.27
N LEU A 31 2.58 11.39 -12.18
CA LEU A 31 4.00 11.76 -12.14
C LEU A 31 4.90 10.56 -12.39
N SER A 32 6.10 10.82 -12.91
CA SER A 32 7.20 9.84 -12.92
C SER A 32 7.77 9.57 -11.53
N ALA A 33 7.51 10.45 -10.55
CA ALA A 33 7.76 10.20 -9.14
C ALA A 33 6.88 9.02 -8.67
N ARG A 34 7.51 7.88 -8.36
CA ARG A 34 6.83 6.60 -8.10
C ARG A 34 7.15 6.06 -6.71
N ILE A 35 6.15 5.43 -6.11
CA ILE A 35 6.31 4.56 -4.94
C ILE A 35 6.55 3.14 -5.47
N HIS A 36 7.50 2.43 -4.87
CA HIS A 36 7.89 1.08 -5.27
C HIS A 36 7.74 0.12 -4.09
N VAL A 37 7.31 -1.10 -4.37
CA VAL A 37 7.21 -2.19 -3.39
C VAL A 37 7.82 -3.44 -4.02
N LEU A 38 8.66 -4.13 -3.26
CA LEU A 38 9.17 -5.45 -3.59
C LEU A 38 8.50 -6.45 -2.65
N VAL A 39 7.80 -7.42 -3.23
CA VAL A 39 7.12 -8.49 -2.50
C VAL A 39 7.86 -9.78 -2.78
N HIS A 40 8.22 -10.51 -1.74
CA HIS A 40 8.78 -11.84 -1.88
C HIS A 40 8.26 -12.72 -0.76
N ASP A 41 8.28 -14.02 -1.00
CA ASP A 41 7.96 -15.00 0.03
C ASP A 41 8.95 -14.87 1.18
N ILE A 42 8.46 -15.04 2.41
CA ILE A 42 9.31 -15.09 3.60
C ILE A 42 9.70 -16.57 3.77
N ASP A 43 10.97 -16.82 4.08
CA ASP A 43 11.45 -18.16 4.46
C ASP A 43 11.00 -18.48 5.90
N THR A 44 9.69 -18.54 6.14
CA THR A 44 9.09 -18.93 7.43
C THR A 44 8.45 -20.30 7.36
N THR A 45 8.31 -20.92 8.54
CA THR A 45 7.59 -22.18 8.70
C THR A 45 6.12 -22.03 8.30
N PRO A 46 5.46 -23.08 7.76
CA PRO A 46 4.09 -23.01 7.24
C PRO A 46 3.00 -22.56 8.23
N SER A 47 3.32 -22.52 9.53
CA SER A 47 2.41 -22.10 10.60
C SER A 47 2.23 -20.60 10.71
N ASP A 48 3.13 -19.80 10.14
CA ASP A 48 3.21 -18.37 10.41
C ASP A 48 2.70 -17.60 9.20
N SER A 49 1.37 -17.43 9.13
CA SER A 49 0.71 -16.59 8.12
C SER A 49 0.97 -15.12 8.43
N GLU A 50 2.14 -14.64 8.05
CA GLU A 50 2.63 -13.29 8.37
C GLU A 50 2.91 -12.44 7.13
N ILE A 51 2.77 -11.13 7.30
CA ILE A 51 3.16 -10.09 6.36
C ILE A 51 4.10 -9.15 7.10
N VAL A 52 5.34 -9.04 6.62
CA VAL A 52 6.33 -8.10 7.14
C VAL A 52 6.45 -6.92 6.19
N VAL A 53 6.09 -5.72 6.66
CA VAL A 53 6.19 -4.47 5.89
C VAL A 53 7.36 -3.66 6.40
N ARG A 54 8.33 -3.40 5.53
CA ARG A 54 9.50 -2.55 5.83
C ARG A 54 9.42 -1.29 4.98
N SER A 55 9.50 -0.12 5.62
CA SER A 55 9.52 1.16 4.91
C SER A 55 10.81 1.92 5.21
N PRO A 56 11.76 1.97 4.27
CA PRO A 56 12.98 2.77 4.41
C PRO A 56 12.73 4.28 4.50
N GLN A 57 11.52 4.74 4.18
CA GLN A 57 11.16 6.18 4.19
C GLN A 57 11.03 6.73 5.61
N PHE A 58 10.84 5.86 6.61
CA PHE A 58 10.65 6.23 7.99
C PHE A 58 11.71 5.56 8.87
N LEU A 59 12.13 6.25 9.94
CA LEU A 59 13.16 5.73 10.84
C LEU A 59 12.63 4.51 11.60
N GLY A 60 13.29 3.36 11.46
CA GLY A 60 12.95 2.13 12.19
C GLY A 60 11.60 1.52 11.81
N ALA A 61 11.01 1.89 10.67
CA ALA A 61 9.68 1.46 10.27
C ALA A 61 9.63 0.01 9.76
N SER A 62 9.25 -0.88 10.66
CA SER A 62 8.94 -2.28 10.38
C SER A 62 7.66 -2.65 11.10
N TRP A 63 6.70 -3.22 10.38
CA TRP A 63 5.46 -3.72 10.94
C TRP A 63 5.30 -5.18 10.58
N THR A 64 4.77 -5.96 11.52
CA THR A 64 4.44 -7.37 11.32
C THR A 64 2.95 -7.55 11.53
N TYR A 65 2.31 -8.18 10.55
CA TYR A 65 0.89 -8.49 10.59
C TYR A 65 0.70 -9.99 10.46
N GLY A 66 -0.21 -10.56 11.23
CA GLY A 66 -0.75 -11.89 11.02
C GLY A 66 -1.98 -11.79 10.13
N TYR A 67 -2.23 -12.81 9.31
CA TYR A 67 -3.47 -12.89 8.55
C TYR A 67 -4.06 -14.28 8.59
N HIS A 68 -5.39 -14.36 8.46
CA HIS A 68 -6.09 -15.64 8.33
C HIS A 68 -7.32 -15.50 7.45
N LEU A 69 -7.69 -16.61 6.79
CA LEU A 69 -8.92 -16.67 6.01
C LEU A 69 -10.11 -16.73 6.94
N THR A 70 -11.10 -15.88 6.70
CA THR A 70 -12.34 -15.91 7.46
C THR A 70 -13.30 -16.98 6.90
N ALA A 71 -14.15 -17.52 7.77
CA ALA A 71 -15.13 -18.53 7.38
C ALA A 71 -16.12 -17.97 6.33
N ASN A 72 -16.78 -18.87 5.60
CA ASN A 72 -17.88 -18.53 4.67
C ASN A 72 -17.51 -17.51 3.56
N GLN A 73 -16.28 -17.55 3.05
CA GLN A 73 -15.77 -16.61 2.03
C GLN A 73 -15.81 -15.13 2.48
N GLY A 74 -15.68 -14.86 3.78
CA GLY A 74 -15.65 -13.49 4.31
C GLY A 74 -14.39 -12.69 3.97
N GLY A 75 -13.43 -13.27 3.23
CA GLY A 75 -12.17 -12.65 2.85
C GLY A 75 -11.00 -13.03 3.77
N VAL A 76 -10.10 -12.07 3.97
CA VAL A 76 -8.89 -12.21 4.80
C VAL A 76 -8.97 -11.20 5.92
N GLU A 77 -8.84 -11.66 7.16
CA GLU A 77 -8.68 -10.80 8.33
C GLU A 77 -7.18 -10.62 8.61
N VAL A 78 -6.79 -9.40 8.93
CA VAL A 78 -5.38 -9.01 9.16
C VAL A 78 -5.28 -8.33 10.52
N THR A 79 -4.37 -8.82 11.36
CA THR A 79 -4.14 -8.32 12.71
C THR A 79 -2.69 -7.86 12.84
N GLN A 80 -2.47 -6.66 13.38
CA GLN A 80 -1.12 -6.19 13.65
C GLN A 80 -0.54 -6.93 14.87
N LEU A 81 0.63 -7.54 14.69
CA LEU A 81 1.35 -8.26 15.75
C LEU A 81 2.42 -7.36 16.38
N GLN A 82 3.11 -6.55 15.56
CA GLN A 82 4.15 -5.62 16.00
C GLN A 82 4.16 -4.36 15.13
N GLY A 83 4.49 -3.21 15.71
CA GLY A 83 4.70 -1.95 15.00
C GLY A 83 5.56 -0.95 15.74
#